data_AF-A0A5B7V9I2-F1
#
_entry.id   AF-A0A5B7V9I2-F1
#
_cell.length_a   1.000
_cell.length_b   1.000
_cell.length_c   1.000
_cell.angle_alpha   90.00
_cell.angle_beta   90.00
_cell.angle_gamma   90.00
#
_symmetry.space_group_name_H-M   'P 1'
#
loop_
_entity.id
_entity.type
_entity.pdbx_description
1 polymer ?
#
loop_
_entity_poly.entity_id
_entity_poly.type
_entity_poly.pdbx_seq_one_letter_code
_entity_poly.pdbx_strand_id
1 'polypeptide(L)'
;MLLDGRVLRSRSIDGFDQEVYALLTVYQALVRAAADAVHDRPGLGLDRISFTVLLATAREHAVLGAGILPAPGPVDLAGAIGTAVLDALLPARRRLRAKARSRKNPTSKYSANAGKHPATSQNYTLSMKITFFETGLESRHKN
;
A
#
# COMPACT_ATOMS: atom_id res chain seq x y z
N MET A 1 -2.72 7.16 -0.40
CA MET A 1 -3.14 8.58 -0.43
C MET A 1 -1.89 9.38 -0.77
N LEU A 2 -1.74 9.80 -2.03
CA LEU A 2 -0.49 10.44 -2.51
C LEU A 2 -0.43 11.93 -2.10
N LEU A 3 -1.60 12.54 -1.94
CA LEU A 3 -1.80 13.94 -1.58
C LEU A 3 -2.29 14.11 -0.13
N ASP A 4 -1.99 13.17 0.78
CA ASP A 4 -2.49 13.09 2.18
C ASP A 4 -2.46 14.43 2.96
N GLY A 5 -3.43 15.32 2.67
CA GLY A 5 -3.41 16.71 3.11
C GLY A 5 -2.21 17.55 2.63
N ARG A 6 -1.47 17.14 1.58
CA ARG A 6 -0.31 17.91 1.11
C ARG A 6 -0.76 19.25 0.53
N VAL A 7 -0.34 20.32 1.19
CA VAL A 7 -0.53 21.69 0.71
C VAL A 7 0.42 21.93 -0.47
N LEU A 8 -0.15 22.12 -1.66
CA LEU A 8 0.59 22.55 -2.84
C LEU A 8 1.15 23.96 -2.60
N ARG A 9 2.37 24.21 -3.04
CA ARG A 9 3.12 25.44 -2.67
C ARG A 9 2.95 26.56 -3.69
N SER A 10 2.73 26.19 -4.93
CA SER A 10 2.53 27.12 -6.03
C SER A 10 1.28 27.97 -5.82
N ARG A 11 1.33 29.22 -6.28
CA ARG A 11 0.20 30.17 -6.27
C ARG A 11 -0.29 30.50 -7.68
N SER A 12 0.12 29.71 -8.67
CA SER A 12 -0.25 29.82 -10.08
C SER A 12 -0.78 28.48 -10.57
N ILE A 13 -1.63 28.53 -11.60
CA ILE A 13 -2.23 27.33 -12.22
C ILE A 13 -1.12 26.43 -12.80
N ASP A 14 -0.19 26.99 -13.56
CA ASP A 14 0.93 26.24 -14.14
C ASP A 14 1.82 25.56 -13.08
N GLY A 15 2.02 26.23 -11.94
CA GLY A 15 2.80 25.66 -10.84
C GLY A 15 2.06 24.52 -10.14
N PHE A 16 0.73 24.58 -10.06
CA PHE A 16 -0.06 23.45 -9.56
C PHE A 16 0.03 22.24 -10.49
N ASP A 17 -0.10 22.45 -11.80
CA ASP A 17 0.05 21.37 -12.78
C ASP A 17 1.43 20.73 -12.65
N GLN A 18 2.49 21.54 -12.58
CA GLN A 18 3.85 21.03 -12.38
C GLN A 18 3.98 20.20 -11.10
N GLU A 19 3.43 20.66 -9.97
CA GLU A 19 3.51 19.92 -8.71
C GLU A 19 2.73 18.60 -8.74
N VAL A 20 1.55 18.59 -9.36
CA VAL A 20 0.72 17.39 -9.51
C VAL A 20 1.41 16.38 -10.44
N TYR A 21 1.93 16.83 -11.59
CA TYR A 21 2.67 15.98 -12.51
C TYR A 21 3.96 15.47 -11.90
N ALA A 22 4.71 16.29 -11.15
CA ALA A 22 5.90 15.84 -10.44
C ALA A 22 5.56 14.71 -9.45
N LEU A 23 4.48 14.88 -8.68
CA LEU A 23 4.03 13.87 -7.72
C LEU A 23 3.60 12.57 -8.41
N LEU A 24 2.86 12.68 -9.52
CA LEU A 24 2.42 11.53 -10.32
C LEU A 24 3.63 10.81 -10.93
N THR A 25 4.59 11.55 -11.50
CA THR A 25 5.81 10.98 -12.08
C THR A 25 6.62 10.23 -11.03
N VAL A 26 6.80 10.79 -9.83
CA VAL A 26 7.49 10.09 -8.73
C VAL A 26 6.74 8.82 -8.35
N TYR A 27 5.41 8.88 -8.21
CA TYR A 27 4.60 7.69 -7.92
C TYR A 27 4.77 6.61 -8.98
N GLN A 28 4.66 6.96 -10.26
CA GLN A 28 4.77 6.00 -11.36
C GLN A 28 6.19 5.41 -11.46
N ALA A 29 7.23 6.22 -11.24
CA ALA A 29 8.61 5.75 -11.20
C ALA A 29 8.82 4.70 -10.09
N LEU A 30 8.26 4.93 -8.90
CA LEU A 30 8.33 3.95 -7.80
C LEU A 30 7.55 2.68 -8.08
N VAL A 31 6.36 2.79 -8.70
CA VAL A 31 5.59 1.61 -9.13
C VAL A 31 6.34 0.82 -10.19
N ARG A 32 7.05 1.49 -11.10
CA ARG A 32 7.88 0.83 -12.10
C ARG A 32 9.07 0.10 -11.48
N ALA A 33 9.81 0.76 -10.58
CA ALA A 33 10.90 0.14 -9.83
C ALA A 33 10.41 -1.09 -9.02
N ALA A 34 9.21 -1.03 -8.45
CA ALA A 34 8.59 -2.17 -7.79
C ALA A 34 8.32 -3.34 -8.74
N ALA A 35 7.81 -3.04 -9.94
CA ALA A 35 7.54 -4.05 -10.97
C ALA A 35 8.83 -4.68 -11.50
N ASP A 36 9.86 -3.88 -11.72
CA ASP A 36 11.17 -4.34 -12.16
C ASP A 36 11.81 -5.24 -11.08
N ALA A 37 11.68 -4.89 -9.79
CA ALA A 37 12.18 -5.69 -8.67
C ALA A 37 11.54 -7.09 -8.55
N VAL A 38 10.28 -7.26 -8.97
CA VAL A 38 9.59 -8.56 -8.93
C VAL A 38 9.64 -9.33 -10.25
N HIS A 39 10.10 -8.70 -11.34
CA HIS A 39 10.08 -9.27 -12.69
C HIS A 39 10.73 -10.67 -12.75
N ASP A 40 11.89 -10.82 -12.11
CA ASP A 40 12.67 -12.07 -12.12
C ASP A 40 12.34 -13.01 -10.94
N ARG A 41 11.26 -12.75 -10.18
CA ARG A 41 10.89 -13.53 -8.99
C ARG A 41 9.54 -14.22 -9.15
N PRO A 42 9.52 -15.46 -9.70
CA PRO A 42 8.27 -16.19 -9.89
C PRO A 42 7.55 -16.41 -8.57
N GLY A 43 6.25 -16.09 -8.52
CA GLY A 43 5.40 -16.21 -7.32
C GLY A 43 5.48 -15.03 -6.34
N LEU A 44 6.29 -14.01 -6.60
CA LEU A 44 6.31 -12.77 -5.81
C LEU A 44 5.39 -11.71 -6.44
N GLY A 45 4.25 -11.45 -5.80
CA GLY A 45 3.34 -10.39 -6.23
C GLY A 45 3.73 -8.99 -5.75
N LEU A 46 3.36 -7.96 -6.51
CA LEU A 46 3.51 -6.55 -6.11
C LEU A 46 2.78 -6.23 -4.79
N ASP A 47 1.78 -7.02 -4.40
CA ASP A 47 1.05 -6.87 -3.13
C ASP A 47 1.93 -7.12 -1.89
N ARG A 48 3.07 -7.79 -2.07
CA ARG A 48 4.08 -8.01 -1.02
C ARG A 48 5.09 -6.88 -0.92
N ILE A 49 5.08 -5.94 -1.86
CA ILE A 49 6.01 -4.82 -1.88
C ILE A 49 5.48 -3.67 -1.02
N SER A 50 6.29 -3.19 -0.09
CA SER A 50 5.95 -2.05 0.76
C SER A 50 6.22 -0.73 0.03
N PHE A 51 5.17 0.01 -0.31
CA PHE A 51 5.30 1.35 -0.90
C PHE A 51 6.05 2.33 0.01
N THR A 52 5.92 2.19 1.33
CA THR A 52 6.63 3.03 2.29
C THR A 52 8.14 2.79 2.24
N VAL A 53 8.56 1.53 2.08
CA VAL A 53 9.99 1.20 1.94
C VAL A 53 10.52 1.77 0.63
N LEU A 54 9.81 1.55 -0.49
CA LEU A 54 10.16 2.14 -1.80
C LEU A 54 10.40 3.65 -1.73
N LEU A 55 9.45 4.38 -1.12
CA LEU A 55 9.54 5.84 -1.02
C LEU A 55 10.68 6.28 -0.09
N ALA A 56 10.88 5.58 1.03
CA ALA A 56 11.94 5.90 1.99
C ALA A 56 13.33 5.67 1.38
N THR A 57 13.55 4.52 0.75
CA THR A 57 14.83 4.18 0.12
C THR A 57 15.12 5.10 -1.07
N ALA A 58 14.13 5.34 -1.94
CA ALA A 58 14.30 6.28 -3.05
C ALA A 58 14.66 7.70 -2.57
N ARG A 59 14.04 8.16 -1.46
CA ARG A 59 14.39 9.44 -0.84
C ARG A 59 15.82 9.45 -0.31
N GLU A 60 16.25 8.40 0.37
CA GLU A 60 17.62 8.27 0.87
C GLU A 60 18.62 8.31 -0.28
N HIS A 61 18.38 7.56 -1.35
CA HIS A 61 19.21 7.58 -2.56
C HIS A 61 19.30 8.97 -3.20
N ALA A 62 18.17 9.67 -3.30
CA ALA A 62 18.13 11.03 -3.83
C ALA A 62 18.91 12.03 -2.96
N VAL A 63 18.83 11.91 -1.63
CA VAL A 63 19.57 12.78 -0.69
C VAL A 63 21.06 12.49 -0.71
N LEU A 64 21.44 11.22 -0.80
CA LEU A 64 22.84 10.79 -0.85
C LEU A 64 23.49 10.99 -2.24
N GLY A 65 22.70 11.27 -3.27
CA GLY A 65 23.16 11.29 -4.65
C GLY A 65 23.63 9.92 -5.15
N ALA A 66 23.13 8.84 -4.56
CA ALA A 66 23.57 7.47 -4.86
C ALA A 66 22.82 6.90 -6.07
N GLY A 67 23.55 6.23 -6.97
CA GLY A 67 22.96 5.57 -8.15
C GLY A 67 22.57 6.51 -9.30
N ILE A 68 23.10 7.74 -9.31
CA ILE A 68 22.89 8.71 -10.41
C ILE A 68 23.66 8.30 -11.66
N LEU A 69 24.88 7.80 -11.48
CA LEU A 69 25.73 7.34 -12.58
C LEU A 69 25.56 5.83 -12.76
N PRO A 70 25.50 5.35 -14.01
CA PRO A 70 25.44 3.91 -14.27
C PRO A 70 26.72 3.25 -13.76
N ALA A 71 26.55 2.17 -12.99
CA ALA A 71 27.67 1.34 -12.59
C ALA A 71 28.24 0.59 -13.81
N PRO A 72 29.56 0.33 -13.86
CA PRO A 72 30.13 -0.51 -14.90
C PRO A 72 29.58 -1.94 -14.78
N GLY A 73 28.93 -2.45 -15.83
CA GLY A 73 28.38 -3.81 -15.88
C GLY A 73 27.00 -3.89 -16.52
N PRO A 74 26.40 -5.10 -16.55
CA PRO A 74 25.00 -5.27 -16.96
C PRO A 74 24.06 -4.48 -16.05
N VAL A 75 23.01 -3.91 -16.63
CA VAL A 75 22.01 -3.12 -15.89
C VAL A 75 21.19 -4.05 -15.00
N ASP A 76 21.34 -3.90 -13.69
CA ASP A 76 20.42 -4.48 -12.71
C ASP A 76 19.13 -3.64 -12.67
N LEU A 77 18.03 -4.22 -13.14
CA LEU A 77 16.72 -3.57 -13.20
C LEU A 77 16.10 -3.39 -11.80
N ALA A 78 16.43 -4.26 -10.84
CA ALA A 78 15.98 -4.08 -9.46
C ALA A 78 16.73 -2.90 -8.83
N GLY A 79 18.06 -2.88 -9.00
CA GLY A 79 18.95 -1.88 -8.44
C GLY A 79 18.84 -1.78 -6.91
N ALA A 80 19.50 -0.79 -6.32
CA ALA A 80 19.56 -0.65 -4.87
C ALA A 80 18.18 -0.45 -4.20
N ILE A 81 17.27 0.27 -4.87
CA ILE A 81 15.90 0.49 -4.39
C ILE A 81 15.12 -0.84 -4.38
N GLY A 82 15.21 -1.62 -5.47
CA GLY A 82 14.57 -2.92 -5.57
C GLY A 82 15.13 -3.91 -4.55
N THR A 83 16.46 -3.99 -4.40
CA THR A 83 17.10 -4.84 -3.38
C THR A 83 16.58 -4.54 -1.98
N ALA A 84 16.59 -3.26 -1.57
CA ALA A 84 16.16 -2.88 -0.23
C ALA A 84 14.68 -3.22 0.06
N VAL A 85 13.83 -3.14 -0.97
CA VAL A 85 12.41 -3.49 -0.87
C VAL A 85 12.21 -5.01 -0.79
N LEU A 86 13.01 -5.76 -1.55
CA LEU A 86 13.00 -7.22 -1.54
C LEU A 86 13.51 -7.80 -0.21
N ASP A 87 14.36 -7.06 0.52
CA ASP A 87 14.79 -7.40 1.88
C ASP A 87 13.72 -7.07 2.94
N ALA A 88 12.77 -6.19 2.61
CA ALA A 88 11.73 -5.70 3.51
C ALA A 88 10.31 -6.09 3.05
N LEU A 89 10.15 -7.29 2.48
CA LEU A 89 8.86 -7.77 1.99
C LEU A 89 7.80 -7.80 3.09
N LEU A 90 6.58 -7.40 2.71
CA LEU A 90 5.41 -7.57 3.57
C LEU A 90 5.15 -9.06 3.84
N PRO A 91 4.56 -9.39 5.00
CA PRO A 91 4.16 -10.76 5.31
C PRO A 91 3.28 -11.35 4.21
N ALA A 92 3.58 -12.57 3.77
CA ALA A 92 2.84 -13.24 2.70
C ALA A 92 1.35 -13.41 2.99
N ARG A 93 0.97 -13.44 4.27
CA ARG A 93 -0.43 -13.44 4.70
C ARG A 93 -0.78 -12.08 5.28
N ARG A 94 -1.65 -11.34 4.59
CA ARG A 94 -2.21 -10.09 5.09
C ARG A 94 -2.93 -10.38 6.41
N ARG A 95 -2.58 -9.67 7.48
CA ARG A 95 -3.28 -9.81 8.77
C ARG A 95 -4.74 -9.44 8.57
N LEU A 96 -5.62 -10.44 8.59
CA LEU A 96 -7.06 -10.22 8.64
C LEU A 96 -7.38 -9.50 9.94
N ARG A 97 -7.94 -8.31 9.79
CA ARG A 97 -8.42 -7.54 10.93
C ARG A 97 -9.74 -8.17 11.38
N ALA A 98 -9.66 -9.08 12.35
CA ALA A 98 -10.83 -9.79 12.86
C ALA A 98 -11.80 -8.90 13.68
N LYS A 99 -11.46 -7.62 13.89
CA LYS A 99 -12.32 -6.64 14.56
C LYS A 99 -12.24 -5.28 13.88
N ALA A 100 -13.38 -4.59 13.86
CA ALA A 100 -13.44 -3.16 13.58
C ALA A 100 -12.64 -2.37 14.63
N ARG A 101 -12.00 -1.28 14.21
CA ARG A 101 -11.34 -0.35 15.15
C ARG A 101 -12.41 0.23 16.07
N SER A 102 -12.43 -0.20 17.33
CA SER A 102 -13.29 0.41 18.34
C SER A 102 -12.61 1.69 18.85
N ARG A 103 -13.30 2.82 18.71
CA ARG A 103 -12.92 4.07 19.38
C ARG A 103 -13.72 4.14 20.67
N LYS A 104 -13.06 4.48 21.79
CA LYS A 104 -13.79 4.82 23.02
C LYS A 104 -14.71 5.99 22.70
N ASN A 105 -16.02 5.78 22.79
CA ASN A 105 -16.99 6.86 22.59
C ASN A 105 -16.95 7.78 23.83
N PRO A 106 -16.53 9.05 23.70
CA PRO A 106 -16.40 9.96 24.84
C PRO A 106 -17.74 10.28 25.50
N THR A 107 -18.86 10.11 24.80
CA THR A 107 -20.22 10.35 25.33
C THR A 107 -20.93 9.08 25.81
N SER A 108 -20.28 7.91 25.73
CA SER A 108 -20.88 6.67 26.23
C SER A 108 -20.96 6.69 27.76
N LYS A 109 -22.18 6.55 28.29
CA LYS A 109 -22.43 6.34 29.74
C LYS A 109 -21.89 4.99 30.24
N TYR A 110 -21.75 4.02 29.34
CA TYR A 110 -21.22 2.69 29.67
C TYR A 110 -19.69 2.68 29.64
N SER A 111 -19.10 1.95 30.58
CA SER A 111 -17.66 1.71 30.65
C SER A 111 -17.17 1.01 29.38
N ALA A 112 -15.89 1.21 29.04
CA ALA A 112 -15.30 0.55 27.89
C ALA A 112 -15.45 -0.98 28.05
N ASN A 113 -15.79 -1.68 26.96
CA ASN A 113 -15.82 -3.15 26.90
C ASN A 113 -14.40 -3.75 26.92
N ALA A 114 -13.55 -3.28 27.83
CA ALA A 114 -12.22 -3.81 28.08
C ALA A 114 -12.34 -5.22 28.70
N GLY A 115 -11.52 -6.17 28.25
CA GLY A 115 -11.44 -7.51 28.84
C GLY A 115 -12.47 -8.55 28.37
N LYS A 116 -13.55 -8.16 27.67
CA LYS A 116 -14.53 -9.12 27.11
C LYS A 116 -14.10 -9.80 25.81
N HIS A 117 -12.95 -9.40 25.28
CA HIS A 117 -12.38 -9.96 24.07
C HIS A 117 -10.87 -10.14 24.20
N PRO A 118 -10.27 -11.08 23.45
CA PRO A 118 -8.84 -11.36 23.50
C PRO A 118 -8.02 -10.12 23.15
N ALA A 119 -7.09 -9.74 24.02
CA ALA A 119 -6.17 -8.63 23.79
C ALA A 119 -5.07 -8.99 22.78
N THR A 120 -4.83 -10.29 22.57
CA THR A 120 -3.86 -10.84 21.64
C THR A 120 -4.53 -11.39 20.38
N SER A 121 -3.78 -11.38 19.28
CA SER A 121 -4.25 -11.92 18.00
C SER A 121 -4.58 -13.41 18.15
N GLN A 122 -5.78 -13.81 17.73
CA GLN A 122 -6.17 -15.23 17.68
C GLN A 122 -6.16 -15.72 16.23
N ASN A 123 -5.77 -16.99 16.05
CA ASN A 123 -5.89 -17.67 14.77
C ASN A 123 -7.33 -18.19 14.64
N TYR A 124 -8.02 -17.77 13.58
CA TYR A 124 -9.34 -18.29 13.23
C TYR A 124 -9.29 -18.93 11.85
N THR A 125 -9.96 -20.07 11.71
CA THR A 125 -10.23 -20.71 10.42
C THR A 125 -11.67 -20.38 10.05
N LEU A 126 -11.86 -19.70 8.92
CA LEU A 126 -13.17 -19.35 8.39
C LEU A 126 -13.45 -20.26 7.19
N SER A 127 -14.55 -21.00 7.23
CA SER A 127 -15.06 -21.75 6.09
C SER A 127 -16.17 -20.92 5.44
N MET A 128 -15.99 -20.51 4.20
CA MET A 128 -16.97 -19.71 3.47
C MET A 128 -17.40 -20.45 2.21
N LYS A 129 -18.70 -20.68 2.06
CA LYS A 129 -19.31 -21.26 0.86
C LYS A 129 -19.87 -20.11 0.03
N ILE A 130 -19.26 -19.85 -1.13
CA ILE A 130 -19.72 -18.85 -2.08
C ILE A 130 -20.67 -19.55 -3.05
N THR A 131 -21.93 -19.13 -3.06
CA THR A 131 -22.92 -19.61 -4.04
C THR A 131 -23.22 -18.47 -4.99
N PHE A 132 -23.02 -18.69 -6.28
CA PHE A 132 -23.44 -17.75 -7.32
C PHE A 132 -24.88 -18.10 -7.71
N PHE A 133 -25.73 -17.09 -7.86
CA PHE A 133 -27.04 -17.27 -8.47
C PHE A 133 -26.86 -17.13 -9.99
N GLU A 134 -27.15 -18.19 -10.75
CA GLU A 134 -27.06 -18.18 -12.22
C GLU A 134 -28.18 -17.34 -12.86
N THR A 135 -29.31 -17.19 -12.17
CA THR A 135 -30.43 -16.34 -12.55
C THR A 135 -30.55 -15.19 -11.57
N GLY A 136 -30.62 -13.96 -12.09
CA GLY A 136 -30.75 -12.74 -11.30
C GLY A 136 -31.98 -12.79 -10.38
N LEU A 137 -31.90 -12.12 -9.23
CA LEU A 137 -33.04 -11.95 -8.32
C LEU A 137 -34.19 -11.28 -9.07
N GLU A 138 -35.36 -11.94 -9.10
CA GLU A 138 -36.59 -11.41 -9.70
C GLU A 138 -36.88 -9.98 -9.21
N SER A 139 -37.17 -9.08 -10.15
CA SER A 139 -37.41 -7.68 -9.81
C SER A 139 -38.67 -7.55 -8.96
N ARG A 140 -38.55 -6.87 -7.82
CA ARG A 140 -39.69 -6.61 -6.93
C ARG A 140 -40.72 -5.72 -7.66
N HIS A 141 -41.87 -6.28 -8.03
CA HIS A 141 -43.00 -5.50 -8.51
C HIS A 141 -43.45 -4.51 -7.41
N LYS A 142 -43.57 -3.24 -7.79
CA LYS A 142 -44.19 -2.21 -6.95
C LYS A 142 -45.71 -2.32 -7.13
N ASN A 143 -46.42 -2.60 -6.03
CA ASN A 143 -47.86 -2.35 -5.92
C ASN A 143 -48.11 -0.86 -5.70
#